data_AF-A0A535SXU9-F1
#
_entry.id   AF-A0A535SXU9-F1
#
_cell.length_a   1.000
_cell.length_b   1.000
_cell.length_c   1.000
_cell.angle_alpha   90.00
_cell.angle_beta   90.00
_cell.angle_gamma   90.00
#
_symmetry.space_group_name_H-M   'P 1'
#
loop_
_entity.id
_entity.type
_entity.pdbx_description
1 polymer ?
#
loop_
_entity_poly.entity_id
_entity_poly.type
_entity_poly.pdbx_seq_one_letter_code
_entity_poly.pdbx_strand_id
1 'polypeptide(L)'
;MTTEARRKWSTFAWTALSYIVVFLLVFPVLWMALTGFKTEIAAISVPPILFFQPTLDQFLLAIQGGFGAYLFNSVAAALVSTAIALVLGIPAA
;
A
#
# COMPACT_ATOMS: atom_id res chain seq x y z
N MET A 1 -35.96 23.48 -11.75
CA MET A 1 -34.51 23.26 -11.59
C MET A 1 -34.00 22.54 -12.82
N THR A 2 -33.10 23.18 -13.57
CA THR A 2 -32.63 22.73 -14.88
C THR A 2 -31.87 21.40 -14.77
N THR A 3 -32.13 20.48 -15.69
CA THR A 3 -31.54 19.12 -15.76
C THR A 3 -30.00 19.12 -15.69
N GLU A 4 -29.34 20.20 -16.11
CA GLU A 4 -27.89 20.37 -16.00
C GLU A 4 -27.37 20.47 -14.56
N ALA A 5 -28.10 21.17 -13.68
CA ALA A 5 -27.71 21.32 -12.29
C ALA A 5 -27.78 19.99 -11.53
N ARG A 6 -28.80 19.17 -11.83
CA ARG A 6 -28.95 17.82 -11.28
C ARG A 6 -27.84 16.88 -11.77
N ARG A 7 -27.43 17.00 -13.04
CA ARG A 7 -26.32 16.22 -13.61
C ARG A 7 -24.98 16.59 -12.96
N LYS A 8 -24.68 17.89 -12.82
CA LYS A 8 -23.45 18.38 -12.16
C LYS A 8 -23.34 17.90 -10.70
N TRP A 9 -24.42 17.97 -9.93
CA TRP A 9 -24.44 17.48 -8.54
C TRP A 9 -24.25 15.97 -8.45
N SER A 10 -24.86 15.21 -9.35
CA SER A 10 -24.65 13.76 -9.42
C SER A 10 -23.19 13.41 -9.77
N THR A 11 -22.59 14.08 -10.76
CA THR A 11 -21.18 13.86 -11.11
C THR A 11 -20.25 14.19 -9.95
N PHE A 12 -20.47 15.32 -9.25
CA PHE A 12 -19.67 15.68 -8.08
C PHE A 12 -19.78 14.64 -6.96
N ALA A 13 -20.99 14.15 -6.67
CA ALA A 13 -21.21 13.11 -5.67
C ALA A 13 -20.48 11.81 -6.02
N TRP A 14 -20.52 11.38 -7.28
CA TRP A 14 -19.79 10.19 -7.75
C TRP A 14 -18.27 10.38 -7.67
N THR A 15 -17.76 11.55 -8.04
CA THR A 15 -16.33 11.87 -7.90
C THR A 15 -15.91 11.82 -6.43
N ALA A 16 -16.64 12.48 -5.53
CA ALA A 16 -16.34 12.46 -4.10
C ALA A 16 -16.37 11.03 -3.54
N LEU A 17 -17.38 10.24 -3.91
CA LEU A 17 -17.49 8.84 -3.51
C LEU A 17 -16.28 8.02 -3.97
N SER A 18 -15.85 8.19 -5.24
CA SER A 18 -14.66 7.47 -5.73
C SER A 18 -13.40 7.81 -4.95
N TYR A 19 -13.18 9.08 -4.59
CA TYR A 19 -12.03 9.49 -3.80
C TYR A 19 -12.09 8.92 -2.37
N ILE A 20 -13.26 8.89 -1.76
CA ILE A 20 -13.45 8.27 -0.44
C ILE A 20 -13.13 6.77 -0.50
N VAL A 21 -13.65 6.06 -1.50
CA VAL A 21 -13.38 4.62 -1.67
C VAL A 21 -11.90 4.36 -1.89
N VAL A 22 -11.24 5.11 -2.79
CA VAL A 22 -9.80 5.00 -3.02
C VAL A 22 -9.02 5.29 -1.73
N PHE A 23 -9.39 6.33 -0.99
CA PHE A 23 -8.75 6.67 0.28
C PHE A 23 -8.89 5.53 1.29
N LEU A 24 -10.07 4.94 1.44
CA LEU A 24 -10.29 3.81 2.36
C LEU A 24 -9.47 2.57 1.98
N LEU A 25 -9.27 2.32 0.68
CA LEU A 25 -8.43 1.21 0.20
C LEU A 25 -6.93 1.46 0.44
N VAL A 26 -6.49 2.71 0.28
CA VAL A 26 -5.09 3.11 0.47
C VAL A 26 -4.75 3.36 1.95
N PHE A 27 -5.75 3.67 2.78
CA PHE A 27 -5.57 4.03 4.19
C PHE A 27 -4.80 2.96 5.00
N PRO A 28 -5.08 1.65 4.88
CA PRO A 28 -4.28 0.62 5.55
C PRO A 28 -2.80 0.64 5.13
N VAL A 29 -2.53 0.89 3.85
CA VAL A 29 -1.16 0.99 3.33
C VAL A 29 -0.46 2.24 3.86
N LEU A 30 -1.18 3.37 3.89
CA LEU A 30 -0.70 4.62 4.51
C LEU A 30 -0.37 4.40 5.99
N TRP A 31 -1.24 3.71 6.73
CA TRP A 31 -1.04 3.41 8.13
C TRP A 31 0.18 2.50 8.36
N MET A 32 0.36 1.49 7.51
CA MET A 32 1.51 0.59 7.55
C MET A 32 2.82 1.36 7.26
N ALA A 33 2.81 2.26 6.27
CA ALA A 33 3.94 3.12 5.96
C ALA A 33 4.30 4.05 7.13
N LEU A 34 3.32 4.75 7.72
CA LEU A 34 3.53 5.60 8.89
C LEU A 34 4.08 4.82 10.09
N THR A 35 3.57 3.61 10.31
CA THR A 35 4.02 2.75 11.41
C THR A 35 5.45 2.26 11.20
N GLY A 36 5.90 2.07 9.95
CA GLY A 36 7.28 1.71 9.65
C GLY A 36 8.32 2.75 10.10
N PHE A 37 7.93 4.02 10.23
CA PHE A 37 8.78 5.09 10.75
C PHE A 37 8.73 5.25 12.28
N LYS A 38 7.93 4.44 12.98
CA LYS A 38 7.86 4.44 14.45
C LYS A 38 8.92 3.51 15.04
N THR A 39 9.27 3.73 16.31
CA THR A 39 10.03 2.74 17.08
C THR A 39 9.19 1.49 17.31
N GLU A 40 9.84 0.35 17.56
CA GLU A 40 9.16 -0.93 17.81
C GLU A 40 8.07 -0.83 18.89
N ILE A 41 8.39 -0.15 20.00
CA ILE A 41 7.47 0.08 21.12
C ILE A 41 6.27 0.96 20.71
N ALA A 42 6.52 2.02 19.93
CA ALA A 42 5.47 2.94 19.48
C ALA A 42 4.59 2.34 18.36
N ALA A 43 5.09 1.36 17.62
CA ALA A 43 4.34 0.66 16.58
C ALA A 43 3.25 -0.26 17.18
N ILE A 44 3.50 -0.84 18.35
CA ILE A 44 2.58 -1.78 19.03
C ILE A 44 1.78 -1.15 20.18
N SER A 45 1.95 0.16 20.43
CA SER A 45 1.36 0.83 21.60
C SER A 45 -0.17 0.92 21.51
N VAL A 46 -0.85 0.68 22.64
CA VAL A 46 -2.30 0.89 22.80
C VAL A 46 -2.52 1.90 23.93
N PRO A 47 -3.10 3.09 23.69
CA PRO A 47 -3.64 3.62 22.42
C PRO A 47 -2.55 3.97 21.37
N PRO A 48 -2.89 4.02 20.07
CA PRO A 48 -1.92 4.31 19.02
C PRO A 48 -1.43 5.77 19.08
N ILE A 49 -0.11 5.94 19.05
CA ILE A 49 0.53 7.27 19.05
C ILE A 49 0.44 7.86 17.63
N LEU A 50 -0.29 8.98 17.47
CA LEU A 50 -0.47 9.63 16.17
C LEU A 50 0.67 10.61 15.83
N PHE A 51 1.25 11.26 16.85
CA PHE A 51 2.37 12.19 16.70
C PHE A 51 3.63 11.56 17.28
N PHE A 52 4.61 11.30 16.42
CA PHE A 52 5.86 10.63 16.78
C PHE A 52 7.04 11.29 16.06
N GLN A 53 8.26 11.07 16.56
CA GLN A 53 9.47 11.45 15.87
C GLN A 53 9.83 10.33 14.87
N PRO A 54 9.80 10.59 13.55
CA PRO A 54 10.11 9.57 12.56
C PRO A 54 11.56 9.13 12.66
N THR A 55 11.79 7.81 12.64
CA THR A 55 13.12 7.20 12.66
C THR A 55 13.31 6.24 11.48
N LEU A 56 14.56 6.04 11.08
CA LEU A 56 15.00 5.05 10.09
C LEU A 56 15.71 3.84 10.70
N ASP A 57 15.85 3.80 12.03
CA ASP A 57 16.62 2.76 12.72
C ASP A 57 16.11 1.35 12.40
N GLN A 58 14.79 1.19 12.37
CA GLN A 58 14.15 -0.10 12.07
C GLN A 58 14.40 -0.55 10.62
N PHE A 59 14.47 0.37 9.66
CA PHE A 59 14.82 0.04 8.28
C PHE A 59 16.29 -0.39 8.17
N LEU A 60 17.20 0.30 8.86
CA LEU A 60 18.62 -0.08 8.90
C LEU A 60 18.81 -1.44 9.55
N LEU A 61 18.13 -1.70 10.67
CA LEU A 61 18.13 -2.99 11.36
C LEU A 61 17.62 -4.11 10.44
N ALA A 62 16.54 -3.89 9.69
CA ALA A 62 16.03 -4.87 8.74
C ALA A 62 17.05 -5.18 7.61
N ILE A 63 17.64 -4.15 7.01
CA ILE A 63 18.63 -4.31 5.94
C ILE A 63 19.87 -5.06 6.46
N GLN A 64 20.40 -4.65 7.61
CA GLN A 64 21.56 -5.30 8.25
C GLN A 64 21.22 -6.72 8.72
N GLY A 65 19.97 -6.98 9.12
CA GLY A 65 19.45 -8.29 9.50
C GLY A 65 19.22 -9.26 8.34
N GLY A 66 19.67 -8.92 7.12
CA GLY A 66 19.60 -9.80 5.96
C GLY A 66 18.30 -9.73 5.16
N PHE A 67 17.45 -8.72 5.40
CA PHE A 67 16.21 -8.49 4.62
C PHE A 67 16.45 -8.51 3.10
N GLY A 68 17.59 -8.01 2.64
CA GLY A 68 17.95 -7.99 1.21
C GLY A 68 17.93 -9.37 0.54
N ALA A 69 18.35 -10.43 1.25
CA ALA A 69 18.32 -11.80 0.70
C ALA A 69 16.88 -12.31 0.54
N TYR A 70 16.01 -12.04 1.51
CA TYR A 70 14.59 -12.40 1.43
C TYR A 70 13.86 -11.64 0.33
N LEU A 71 14.18 -10.36 0.17
CA LEU A 71 13.66 -9.54 -0.92
C LEU A 71 14.09 -10.10 -2.28
N PHE A 72 15.37 -10.45 -2.44
CA PHE A 72 15.88 -11.05 -3.68
C PHE A 72 15.19 -12.37 -4.01
N ASN A 73 15.08 -13.29 -3.03
CA ASN A 73 14.40 -14.56 -3.22
C ASN A 73 12.94 -14.37 -3.68
N SER A 74 12.25 -13.40 -3.10
CA SER A 74 10.85 -13.10 -3.44
C SER A 74 10.71 -12.51 -4.84
N VAL A 75 11.59 -11.57 -5.21
CA VAL A 75 11.62 -10.98 -6.56
C VAL A 75 11.95 -12.03 -7.61
N ALA A 76 12.95 -12.87 -7.36
CA ALA A 76 13.32 -13.96 -8.25
C ALA A 76 12.15 -14.96 -8.41
N ALA A 77 11.51 -15.36 -7.31
CA ALA A 77 10.36 -16.25 -7.34
C ALA A 77 9.19 -15.65 -8.13
N ALA A 78 8.87 -14.37 -7.91
CA ALA A 78 7.80 -13.68 -8.64
C ALA A 78 8.10 -13.63 -10.15
N LEU A 79 9.30 -13.22 -10.55
CA LEU A 79 9.70 -13.11 -11.95
C LEU A 79 9.72 -14.47 -12.66
N VAL A 80 10.29 -15.49 -12.01
CA VAL A 80 10.33 -16.85 -12.58
C VAL A 80 8.92 -17.41 -12.72
N SER A 81 8.06 -17.22 -11.71
CA SER A 81 6.67 -17.66 -11.76
C SER A 81 5.89 -16.96 -12.89
N THR A 82 6.02 -15.64 -13.01
CA THR A 82 5.40 -14.89 -14.12
C THR A 82 5.93 -15.34 -15.47
N ALA A 83 7.24 -15.56 -15.61
CA ALA A 83 7.82 -16.04 -16.86
C ALA A 83 7.28 -17.42 -17.25
N ILE A 84 7.23 -18.37 -16.31
CA ILE A 84 6.66 -19.70 -16.55
C ILE A 84 5.18 -19.59 -16.92
N ALA A 85 4.40 -18.79 -16.20
CA ALA A 85 2.98 -18.57 -16.48
C ALA A 85 2.75 -17.98 -17.88
N LEU A 86 3.59 -17.06 -18.33
CA LEU A 86 3.52 -16.50 -19.69
C LEU A 86 3.92 -17.53 -20.75
N VAL A 87 5.02 -18.27 -20.54
CA VAL A 87 5.48 -19.29 -21.48
C VAL A 87 4.44 -20.39 -21.69
N LEU A 88 3.73 -20.79 -20.63
CA LEU A 88 2.67 -21.79 -20.71
C LEU A 88 1.33 -21.21 -21.16
N GLY A 89 1.01 -19.98 -20.73
CA GLY A 89 -0.28 -19.34 -20.97
C GLY A 89 -0.42 -18.75 -22.37
N ILE A 90 0.65 -18.16 -22.94
CA ILE A 90 0.60 -17.54 -24.27
C ILE A 90 0.27 -18.56 -25.37
N PRO A 91 0.87 -19.77 -25.43
CA PRO A 91 0.50 -20.77 -26.42
C PRO A 91 -0.87 -21.42 -26.17
N ALA A 92 -1.42 -21.31 -24.95
CA ALA A 92 -2.69 -21.91 -24.55
C ALA A 92 -3.89 -20.97 -24.75
N ALA A 93 -3.67 -19.70 -25.08
CA ALA A 93 -4.68 -18.70 -25.42
C ALA A 93 -5.00 -18.71 -26.93
#